data_AF-A0A960QLB2-F1
#
_entry.id   AF-A0A960QLB2-F1
#
_cell.length_a   1.000
_cell.length_b   1.000
_cell.length_c   1.000
_cell.angle_alpha   90.00
_cell.angle_beta   90.00
_cell.angle_gamma   90.00
#
_symmetry.space_group_name_H-M   'P 1'
#
loop_
_entity.id
_entity.type
_entity.pdbx_description
1 polymer ?
#
loop_
_entity_poly.entity_id
_entity_poly.type
_entity_poly.pdbx_seq_one_letter_code
_entity_poly.pdbx_strand_id
1 'polypeptide(L)' 'MKLAEYLKKHNLTHEEFAEKIQVSRPLVTRLLNKTRNPSAHLMKLIEDVTDGEVTMQDLFNPDSPSRLKSKQKKKTEKP' A
#
# COMPACT_ATOMS: atom_id res chain seq x y z
N MET A 1 -3.02 -8.53 9.35
CA MET A 1 -1.83 -9.32 8.92
C MET A 1 -1.10 -8.50 7.88
N LYS A 2 0.24 -8.55 7.80
CA LYS A 2 0.93 -7.75 6.77
C LYS A 2 0.79 -8.39 5.39
N LEU A 3 0.74 -7.57 4.34
CA LEU A 3 0.68 -8.06 2.96
C LEU A 3 1.81 -9.05 2.61
N ALA A 4 3.02 -8.81 3.13
CA ALA A 4 4.15 -9.72 2.94
C ALA A 4 3.94 -11.12 3.56
N GLU A 5 3.22 -11.20 4.67
CA GLU A 5 2.90 -12.47 5.34
C GLU A 5 1.80 -13.20 4.58
N TYR A 6 0.78 -12.47 4.10
CA TYR A 6 -0.27 -13.01 3.25
C TYR A 6 0.31 -13.67 1.99
N LEU A 7 1.20 -12.97 1.26
CA LEU A 7 1.83 -13.53 0.06
C LEU A 7 2.62 -14.80 0.36
N LYS A 8 3.36 -14.84 1.47
CA LYS A 8 4.09 -16.05 1.89
C LYS A 8 3.15 -17.18 2.28
N LYS A 9 2.09 -16.90 3.03
CA LYS A 9 1.10 -17.89 3.49
C LYS A 9 0.38 -18.56 2.32
N HIS A 10 0.07 -17.79 1.28
CA HIS A 10 -0.63 -18.24 0.08
C HIS A 10 0.30 -18.66 -1.07
N ASN A 11 1.63 -18.66 -0.85
CA ASN A 11 2.64 -18.90 -1.90
C ASN A 11 2.45 -18.06 -3.18
N LEU A 12 1.97 -16.83 -3.02
CA LEU A 12 1.74 -15.91 -4.13
C LEU A 12 3.00 -15.08 -4.41
N THR A 13 3.40 -15.04 -5.68
CA THR A 13 4.45 -14.13 -6.13
C THR A 13 3.94 -12.69 -6.19
N HIS A 14 4.87 -11.74 -6.20
CA HIS A 14 4.52 -10.32 -6.36
C HIS A 14 3.82 -10.02 -7.70
N GLU A 15 4.08 -10.84 -8.71
CA GLU A 15 3.52 -10.70 -10.05
C GLU A 15 2.08 -11.20 -10.09
N GLU A 16 1.83 -12.43 -9.62
CA GLU A 16 0.48 -12.99 -9.53
C GLU A 16 -0.45 -12.11 -8.69
N PHE A 17 0.06 -11.58 -7.57
CA PHE A 17 -0.75 -10.67 -6.76
C PHE A 17 -1.01 -9.34 -7.47
N ALA A 18 -0.04 -8.82 -8.23
CA ALA A 18 -0.20 -7.60 -9.01
C ALA A 18 -1.26 -7.77 -10.10
N GLU A 19 -1.26 -8.92 -10.79
CA GLU A 19 -2.26 -9.28 -11.77
C GLU A 19 -3.65 -9.42 -11.14
N LYS A 20 -3.76 -10.06 -9.97
CA LYS A 20 -5.01 -10.24 -9.23
C LYS A 20 -5.71 -8.92 -8.89
N ILE A 21 -4.92 -7.89 -8.54
CA ILE A 21 -5.44 -6.54 -8.22
C ILE A 21 -5.30 -5.54 -9.37
N GLN A 22 -4.93 -6.01 -10.57
CA GLN A 22 -4.73 -5.20 -11.78
C GLN A 22 -3.81 -3.98 -11.61
N VAL A 23 -2.68 -4.18 -10.94
CA VAL A 23 -1.64 -3.15 -10.79
C VAL A 23 -0.31 -3.62 -11.33
N SER A 24 0.65 -2.70 -11.43
CA SER A 24 2.01 -3.05 -11.83
C SER A 24 2.78 -3.71 -10.68
N ARG A 25 3.61 -4.72 -11.00
CA ARG A 25 4.52 -5.38 -10.05
C ARG A 25 5.36 -4.40 -9.21
N PRO A 26 5.94 -3.31 -9.78
CA PRO A 26 6.68 -2.33 -8.97
C PRO A 26 5.82 -1.60 -7.93
N LEU A 27 4.51 -1.49 -8.17
CA LEU A 27 3.60 -0.94 -7.17
C LEU A 27 3.52 -1.87 -5.96
N VAL A 28 3.28 -3.18 -6.18
CA VAL A 28 3.22 -4.19 -5.11
C VAL A 28 4.51 -4.19 -4.30
N THR A 29 5.68 -4.14 -4.95
CA THR A 29 6.97 -4.03 -4.26
C THR A 29 7.05 -2.80 -3.35
N ARG A 30 6.53 -1.64 -3.78
CA ARG A 30 6.50 -0.42 -2.95
C ARG A 30 5.56 -0.54 -1.76
N LEU A 31 4.44 -1.22 -1.92
CA LEU A 31 3.48 -1.50 -0.84
C LEU A 31 4.12 -2.43 0.20
N LEU A 32 4.78 -3.50 -0.25
CA LEU A 32 5.49 -4.44 0.62
C LEU A 32 6.62 -3.78 1.39
N ASN A 33 7.39 -2.92 0.73
CA ASN A 33 8.48 -2.16 1.35
C ASN A 33 7.98 -0.96 2.18
N LYS A 34 6.66 -0.73 2.26
CA LYS A 34 6.03 0.41 2.95
C LYS A 34 6.54 1.79 2.52
N THR A 35 7.14 1.90 1.34
CA THR A 35 7.71 3.15 0.80
C THR A 35 6.67 4.06 0.17
N ARG A 36 5.44 3.56 -0.03
CA ARG A 36 4.32 4.34 -0.52
C ARG A 36 3.01 3.83 0.06
N ASN A 37 2.14 4.75 0.48
CA ASN A 37 0.76 4.42 0.82
C ASN A 37 -0.09 4.25 -0.46
N PRO A 38 -0.88 3.16 -0.56
CA PRO A 38 -1.84 2.98 -1.64
C PRO A 38 -2.95 4.05 -1.60
N SER A 39 -3.71 4.20 -2.68
CA SER A 39 -4.93 5.02 -2.64
C SER A 39 -6.01 4.30 -1.82
N ALA A 40 -7.00 5.04 -1.31
CA ALA A 40 -8.12 4.44 -0.58
C ALA A 40 -8.86 3.37 -1.41
N HIS A 41 -9.00 3.60 -2.72
CA HIS A 41 -9.58 2.62 -3.65
C HIS A 41 -8.76 1.32 -3.69
N LEU A 42 -7.43 1.43 -3.79
CA LEU A 42 -6.55 0.28 -3.83
C LEU A 42 -6.47 -0.44 -2.47
N MET A 43 -6.54 0.28 -1.35
CA MET A 43 -6.64 -0.33 -0.02
C MET A 43 -7.89 -1.20 0.07
N LYS A 44 -9.04 -0.68 -0.36
CA LYS A 44 -10.30 -1.42 -0.36
C LYS A 44 -10.23 -2.65 -1.28
N LEU A 45 -9.61 -2.52 -2.45
CA LEU A 45 -9.42 -3.64 -3.38
C LEU A 45 -8.53 -4.74 -2.78
N ILE A 46 -7.45 -4.37 -2.12
CA ILE A 46 -6.56 -5.35 -1.46
C ILE A 46 -7.31 -6.05 -0.32
N GLU A 47 -8.04 -5.30 0.51
CA GLU A 47 -8.84 -5.88 1.60
C GLU A 47 -9.88 -6.87 1.08
N ASP A 48 -10.59 -6.52 0.00
CA ASP A 48 -11.58 -7.38 -0.65
C ASP A 48 -10.96 -8.66 -1.23
N VAL A 49 -9.85 -8.53 -1.96
CA VAL A 49 -9.14 -9.66 -2.61
C VAL A 49 -8.41 -10.58 -1.62
N THR A 50 -8.18 -10.09 -0.41
CA THR A 50 -7.57 -10.84 0.70
C THR A 50 -8.59 -11.28 1.75
N ASP A 51 -9.90 -11.15 1.47
CA ASP A 51 -10.99 -11.51 2.38
C ASP A 51 -10.83 -10.90 3.79
N GLY A 52 -10.29 -9.68 3.87
CA GLY A 52 -10.02 -8.97 5.11
C GLY A 52 -8.81 -9.47 5.91
N GLU A 53 -8.02 -10.44 5.41
CA GLU A 53 -6.77 -10.84 6.07
C GLU A 53 -5.76 -9.68 6.13
N VAL A 54 -5.72 -8.87 5.07
CA VAL A 54 -4.90 -7.65 4.98
C VAL A 54 -5.80 -6.43 5.03
N THR A 55 -5.80 -5.72 6.16
CA THR A 55 -6.67 -4.56 6.36
C THR A 55 -6.03 -3.26 5.87
N MET A 56 -6.83 -2.21 5.73
CA MET A 56 -6.31 -0.86 5.42
C MET A 56 -5.26 -0.38 6.43
N GLN A 57 -5.41 -0.76 7.70
CA GLN A 57 -4.49 -0.40 8.78
C GLN A 57 -3.12 -1.06 8.61
N ASP A 58 -3.10 -2.31 8.13
CA ASP A 58 -1.86 -3.04 7.85
C ASP A 58 -1.08 -2.43 6.66
N LEU A 59 -1.82 -1.89 5.68
CA LEU A 59 -1.27 -1.26 4.46
C LEU A 59 -0.83 0.18 4.66
N PHE A 60 -1.41 0.88 5.64
CA PHE A 60 -1.12 2.28 5.90
C PHE A 60 0.14 2.45 6.74
N ASN A 61 1.09 3.27 6.27
CA ASN A 61 2.25 3.67 7.03
C ASN A 61 2.28 5.19 7.24
N PRO A 62 2.17 5.71 8.48
CA PRO A 62 2.18 7.15 8.76
C PRO A 62 3.51 7.85 8.44
N ASP A 63 4.61 7.08 8.43
CA ASP A 63 5.97 7.56 8.12
C ASP A 63 6.30 7.52 6.63
N SER A 64 5.47 6.85 5.83
CA SER A 64 5.66 6.82 4.37
C SER A 64 5.51 8.23 3.79
N PRO A 65 6.28 8.62 2.76
CA PRO A 65 6.13 9.91 2.10
C PRO A 65 4.74 10.04 1.49
N SER A 66 3.83 10.60 2.27
CA SER A 66 2.45 10.82 1.86
C SER A 66 2.42 11.95 0.83
N ARG A 67 1.80 11.68 -0.32
CA ARG A 67 1.46 12.73 -1.29
C ARG A 67 0.53 13.80 -0.70
N LEU A 68 -0.18 13.54 0.42
CA LEU A 68 -0.93 14.58 1.13
C LEU A 68 0.00 15.53 1.91
N LYS A 69 1.15 15.08 2.41
CA LYS A 69 2.09 15.94 3.16
C LYS A 69 2.82 16.94 2.25
N SER A 70 2.85 16.73 0.92
CA SER A 70 3.46 17.69 -0.01
C SER A 70 2.69 19.01 -0.15
N LYS A 71 1.44 19.08 0.31
CA LYS A 71 0.65 20.34 0.35
C LYS A 71 0.70 21.10 1.68
N GLN A 72 1.31 20.56 2.74
CA GLN A 72 1.27 21.20 4.07
C GLN A 72 2.60 21.82 4.54
N LYS A 73 3.71 21.60 3.83
CA LYS A 73 5.02 22.26 4.12
C LYS A 73 5.32 23.52 3.29
N LYS A 74 4.33 24.16 2.66
CA LYS A 74 4.50 25.42 1.91
C LYS A 74 3.71 26.62 2.48
N LYS A 75 3.27 26.59 3.73
CA LYS A 75 2.46 27.68 4.32
C LYS A 75 2.99 28.31 5.61
N THR A 76 4.19 27.98 6.06
CA THR A 76 4.81 28.61 7.24
C THR A 76 6.30 28.79 7.01
N GLU A 77 6.67 29.89 6.35
CA GLU A 77 7.93 30.61 6.53
C GLU A 77 7.88 31.80 5.57
N LYS A 78 7.52 32.97 6.11
CA LYS A 78 7.76 34.26 5.46
C LYS A 78 8.41 35.16 6.52
N PRO A 79 9.73 35.40 6.45
CA PRO A 79 10.33 36.56 7.10
C PRO A 79 9.93 37.85 6.38
#